data_AF-A0A0A0CZ58-F1
#
_entry.id   AF-A0A0A0CZ58-F1
#
_cell.length_a   1.000
_cell.length_b   1.000
_cell.length_c   1.000
_cell.angle_alpha   90.00
_cell.angle_beta   90.00
_cell.angle_gamma   90.00
#
_symmetry.space_group_name_H-M   'P 1'
#
loop_
_entity.id
_entity.type
_entity.pdbx_description
1 polymer ?
#
loop_
_entity_poly.entity_id
_entity_poly.type
_entity_poly.pdbx_seq_one_letter_code
_entity_poly.pdbx_strand_id
1 'polypeptide(L)' 'MRRADRLIQILLLMRGRALVTAQQLAEALEVSERTVYRDMADL' A
#
# COMPACT_ATOMS: atom_id res chain seq x y z
N MET A 1 -5.31 -12.33 -0.47
CA MET A 1 -5.47 -11.10 -1.27
C MET A 1 -4.77 -11.25 -2.62
N ARG A 2 -5.43 -10.96 -3.74
CA ARG A 2 -4.73 -10.86 -5.03
C ARG A 2 -3.92 -9.55 -5.03
N ARG A 3 -2.77 -9.52 -5.71
CA ARG A 3 -1.90 -8.33 -5.77
C ARG A 3 -2.64 -7.10 -6.28
N ALA A 4 -3.46 -7.27 -7.31
CA ALA A 4 -4.26 -6.19 -7.91
C ALA A 4 -5.23 -5.53 -6.91
N ASP A 5 -5.88 -6.30 -6.04
CA ASP A 5 -6.81 -5.76 -5.04
C ASP A 5 -6.09 -4.86 -4.03
N ARG A 6 -4.86 -5.25 -3.66
CA ARG A 6 -4.04 -4.51 -2.68
C ARG A 6 -3.51 -3.20 -3.26
N LEU A 7 -3.15 -3.16 -4.54
CA LEU A 7 -2.76 -1.93 -5.24
C LEU A 7 -3.90 -0.91 -5.28
N ILE A 8 -5.13 -1.36 -5.55
CA ILE A 8 -6.31 -0.49 -5.53
C ILE A 8 -6.53 0.07 -4.13
N GLN A 9 -6.37 -0.73 -3.08
CA GLN A 9 -6.47 -0.23 -1.69
C GLN A 9 -5.37 0.79 -1.35
N ILE A 10 -4.12 0.59 -1.78
CA ILE A 10 -3.05 1.58 -1.59
C ILE A 10 -3.43 2.92 -2.24
N LEU A 11 -3.90 2.90 -3.49
CA LEU A 11 -4.35 4.09 -4.21
C LEU A 11 -5.52 4.79 -3.51
N LEU A 12 -6.48 4.03 -2.97
CA LEU A 12 -7.61 4.58 -2.21
C LEU A 12 -7.17 5.21 -0.89
N LEU A 13 -6.20 4.60 -0.19
CA LEU A 13 -5.64 5.13 1.06
C LEU A 13 -4.85 6.42 0.84
N MET A 14 -4.21 6.56 -0.31
CA MET A 14 -3.51 7.78 -0.74
C MET A 14 -4.47 8.87 -1.24
N ARG A 15 -5.68 8.51 -1.67
CA ARG A 15 -6.65 9.47 -2.21
C ARG A 15 -7.17 10.39 -1.09
N GLY A 16 -6.88 11.69 -1.23
CA GLY A 16 -7.30 12.72 -0.28
C GLY A 16 -6.33 12.98 0.88
N ARG A 17 -5.16 12.32 0.90
CA ARG A 17 -4.07 12.61 1.84
C ARG A 17 -2.82 13.04 1.06
N ALA A 18 -2.15 14.10 1.52
CA ALA A 18 -0.97 14.62 0.83
C ALA A 18 0.22 13.64 0.86
N LEU A 19 0.35 12.86 1.94
CA LEU A 19 1.43 11.89 2.15
C LEU A 19 0.90 10.71 2.98
N VAL A 20 1.24 9.49 2.56
CA VAL A 20 0.99 8.24 3.31
C VAL A 20 2.31 7.48 3.36
N THR A 21 2.74 7.05 4.54
CA THR A 21 4.00 6.33 4.71
C THR A 21 3.82 4.84 4.43
N ALA A 22 4.92 4.15 4.09
CA ALA A 22 4.91 2.70 3.92
C ALA A 22 4.46 1.96 5.20
N GLN A 23 4.82 2.50 6.38
CA GLN A 23 4.36 1.99 7.66
C GLN A 23 2.83 2.07 7.81
N GLN A 24 2.22 3.21 7.47
CA GLN A 24 0.77 3.39 7.54
C GLN A 24 0.03 2.43 6.59
N LEU A 25 0.58 2.22 5.40
CA LEU A 25 0.04 1.24 4.44
C LEU A 25 0.21 -0.19 4.95
N ALA A 26 1.38 -0.51 5.53
CA ALA A 26 1.67 -1.82 6.10
C ALA A 26 0.71 -2.17 7.25
N GLU A 27 0.47 -1.24 8.16
CA GLU A 27 -0.50 -1.38 9.25
C GLU A 27 -1.93 -1.53 8.71
N ALA A 28 -2.36 -0.69 7.77
CA ALA A 28 -3.71 -0.75 7.21
C ALA A 28 -4.01 -2.01 6.39
N LEU A 29 -2.98 -2.58 5.76
CA LEU A 29 -3.09 -3.77 4.91
C LEU A 29 -2.69 -5.06 5.62
N GLU A 30 -2.29 -4.98 6.89
CA GLU A 30 -1.76 -6.10 7.69
C GLU A 30 -0.63 -6.85 6.98
N VAL A 31 0.29 -6.10 6.36
CA VAL A 31 1.46 -6.64 5.66
C VAL A 31 2.75 -6.01 6.18
N SER A 32 3.89 -6.57 5.80
CA SER A 32 5.19 -5.95 6.08
C SER A 32 5.46 -4.74 5.17
N GLU A 33 6.21 -3.75 5.66
CA GLU A 33 6.70 -2.63 4.83
C GLU A 33 7.45 -3.10 3.58
N ARG A 34 8.21 -4.21 3.69
CA ARG A 34 8.90 -4.83 2.54
C ARG A 34 7.92 -5.24 1.44
N THR A 35 6.72 -5.68 1.79
CA THR A 35 5.66 -6.01 0.82
C THR A 35 5.13 -4.75 0.15
N VAL A 36 4.96 -3.66 0.90
CA VAL A 36 4.54 -2.37 0.36
C VAL A 36 5.56 -1.85 -0.67
N TYR A 37 6.85 -1.85 -0.33
CA TYR A 37 7.90 -1.45 -1.27
C TYR A 37 8.00 -2.37 -2.49
N ARG A 38 7.81 -3.70 -2.31
CA ARG A 38 7.79 -4.63 -3.45
C ARG A 38 6.58 -4.37 -4.36
N ASP A 39 5.40 -4.18 -3.80
CA ASP A 39 4.20 -3.91 -4.58
C ASP A 39 4.28 -2.54 -5.29
N MET A 40 4.99 -1.56 -4.71
CA MET A 40 5.30 -0.28 -5.36
C MET A 40 6.41 -0.37 -6.42
N ALA A 41 7.36 -1.31 -6.29
CA ALA A 41 8.44 -1.53 -7.26
C ALA A 41 8.02 -2.43 -8.43
N ASP A 42 7.02 -3.29 -8.22
CA ASP A 42 6.35 -4.07 -9.26
C ASP A 42 5.39 -3.19 -10.12
N LEU A 43 5.26 -1.90 -9.77
CA LEU A 43 4.37 -0.88 -10.34
C LEU A 43 5.11 -0.05 -11.41
#